data_AF-A0A7X3R7F4-F1
#
_entry.id   AF-A0A7X3R7F4-F1
#
_cell.length_a   1.000
_cell.length_b   1.000
_cell.length_c   1.000
_cell.angle_alpha   90.00
_cell.angle_beta   90.00
_cell.angle_gamma   90.00
#
_symmetry.space_group_name_H-M   'P 1'
#
loop_
_entity.id
_entity.type
_entity.pdbx_description
1 polymer ?
#
loop_
_entity_poly.entity_id
_entity_poly.type
_entity_poly.pdbx_seq_one_letter_code
_entity_poly.pdbx_strand_id
1 'polypeptide(L)'
;MEKLVSAFLDHLEIERNYSRHTRSAYAGDLGQFQSFLSEDGGGDTPDPESVDKSVVRAFLHHLHREGFSRRTIARRFAAVRSFFH
;
A
#
# COMPACT_ATOMS: atom_id res chain seq x y z
N MET A 1 -9.77 -5.63 2.72
CA MET A 1 -8.98 -4.46 2.27
C MET A 1 -9.19 -4.11 0.79
N GLU A 2 -9.37 -5.08 -0.13
CA GLU A 2 -9.48 -4.79 -1.58
C GLU A 2 -10.56 -3.77 -1.98
N LYS A 3 -11.77 -3.87 -1.41
CA LYS A 3 -12.84 -2.91 -1.70
C LYS A 3 -12.47 -1.46 -1.34
N LEU A 4 -11.74 -1.27 -0.25
CA LEU A 4 -11.28 0.06 0.17
C LEU A 4 -10.19 0.58 -0.75
N VAL A 5 -9.27 -0.28 -1.19
CA VAL A 5 -8.23 0.09 -2.18
C VAL A 5 -8.90 0.53 -3.48
N SER A 6 -9.90 -0.20 -3.97
CA SER A 6 -10.66 0.22 -5.17
C SER A 6 -11.33 1.58 -4.96
N ALA A 7 -12.05 1.77 -3.85
CA ALA A 7 -12.72 3.03 -3.55
C ALA A 7 -11.74 4.21 -3.45
N PHE A 8 -10.57 3.99 -2.84
CA PHE A 8 -9.50 4.98 -2.77
C PHE A 8 -8.93 5.31 -4.17
N LEU A 9 -8.69 4.31 -5.02
CA LEU A 9 -8.21 4.52 -6.39
C LEU A 9 -9.22 5.25 -7.28
N ASP A 10 -10.52 5.06 -7.04
CA ASP A 10 -11.60 5.78 -7.72
C ASP A 10 -11.74 7.21 -7.18
N HIS A 11 -11.58 7.40 -5.88
CA HIS A 11 -11.52 8.72 -5.27
C HIS A 11 -10.33 9.56 -5.80
N LEU A 12 -9.16 8.94 -5.97
CA LEU A 12 -7.99 9.58 -6.58
C LEU A 12 -8.25 10.05 -8.03
N GLU A 13 -9.13 9.37 -8.76
CA GLU A 13 -9.56 9.78 -10.10
C GLU A 13 -10.45 11.04 -10.04
N ILE A 14 -11.45 11.03 -9.15
CA ILE A 14 -12.48 12.07 -9.06
C ILE A 14 -11.91 13.37 -8.47
N GLU A 15 -11.12 13.30 -7.40
CA GLU A 15 -10.68 14.52 -6.68
C GLU A 15 -9.44 15.18 -7.27
N ARG A 16 -8.58 14.43 -7.98
CA ARG A 16 -7.24 14.93 -8.36
C ARG A 16 -6.89 14.79 -9.83
N ASN A 17 -7.80 14.29 -10.68
CA ASN A 17 -7.54 14.04 -12.11
C ASN A 17 -6.24 13.23 -12.32
N TYR A 18 -5.93 12.32 -11.39
CA TYR A 18 -4.68 11.58 -11.48
C TYR A 18 -4.69 10.69 -12.72
N SER A 19 -3.59 10.78 -13.48
CA SER A 19 -3.42 10.01 -14.70
C SER A 19 -3.60 8.50 -14.43
N ARG A 20 -4.00 7.75 -15.47
CA ARG A 20 -4.06 6.28 -15.41
C ARG A 20 -2.74 5.68 -14.90
N HIS A 21 -1.60 6.26 -15.26
CA HIS A 21 -0.29 5.83 -14.79
C HIS A 21 -0.10 6.00 -13.27
N THR A 22 -0.61 7.10 -12.72
CA THR A 22 -0.58 7.34 -11.27
C THR A 22 -1.47 6.34 -10.53
N ARG A 23 -2.67 6.04 -11.04
CA ARG A 23 -3.55 5.01 -10.46
C ARG A 23 -2.89 3.64 -10.45
N SER A 24 -2.31 3.21 -11.58
CA SER A 24 -1.59 1.94 -11.65
C SER A 24 -0.39 1.88 -10.71
N ALA A 25 0.33 2.99 -10.53
CA ALA A 25 1.44 3.06 -9.59
C ALA A 25 0.98 2.87 -8.13
N TYR A 26 -0.13 3.52 -7.74
CA TYR A 26 -0.75 3.33 -6.43
C TYR A 26 -1.29 1.92 -6.24
N ALA A 27 -1.98 1.37 -7.23
CA ALA A 27 -2.50 0.00 -7.18
C ALA A 27 -1.38 -1.02 -6.97
N GLY A 28 -0.28 -0.90 -7.70
CA GLY A 28 0.87 -1.79 -7.53
C GLY A 28 1.56 -1.64 -6.18
N ASP A 29 1.62 -0.43 -5.62
CA ASP A 29 2.23 -0.20 -4.31
C ASP A 29 1.38 -0.72 -3.16
N LEU A 30 0.06 -0.48 -3.21
CA LEU A 30 -0.89 -0.99 -2.23
C LEU A 30 -1.03 -2.50 -2.34
N GLY A 31 -0.97 -3.06 -3.55
CA GLY A 31 -0.93 -4.50 -3.78
C GLY A 31 0.26 -5.16 -3.09
N GLN A 32 1.47 -4.57 -3.18
CA GLN A 32 2.63 -5.09 -2.45
C GLN A 32 2.43 -5.06 -0.94
N PHE A 33 1.81 -4.00 -0.41
CA PHE A 33 1.50 -3.91 1.01
C PHE A 33 0.50 -4.99 1.43
N GLN A 34 -0.54 -5.23 0.64
CA GLN A 34 -1.49 -6.31 0.87
C GLN A 34 -0.82 -7.69 0.85
N SER A 35 0.08 -7.95 -0.11
CA SER A 35 0.85 -9.21 -0.15
C SER A 35 1.67 -9.41 1.12
N PHE A 36 2.38 -8.37 1.58
CA PHE A 36 3.12 -8.42 2.84
C PHE A 36 2.21 -8.76 4.03
N LEU A 37 1.04 -8.14 4.10
CA LEU A 37 0.09 -8.39 5.18
C LEU A 37 -0.49 -9.83 5.14
N SER A 38 -0.76 -10.38 3.96
CA SER A 38 -1.26 -11.75 3.81
C SER A 38 -0.19 -12.81 4.11
N GLU A 39 1.08 -12.55 3.79
CA GLU A 39 2.20 -13.44 4.09
C GLU A 39 2.50 -13.54 5.59
N ASP A 40 2.36 -12.43 6.33
CA ASP A 40 2.57 -12.38 7.79
C ASP A 40 1.32 -12.87 8.58
N GLY A 41 0.12 -12.75 7.98
CA GLY A 41 -1.18 -13.01 8.62
C GLY A 41 -1.82 -14.38 8.36
N GLY A 42 -1.20 -15.26 7.56
CA GLY A 42 -1.70 -16.63 7.34
C GLY A 42 -2.67 -16.82 6.15
N GLY A 43 -2.62 -15.94 5.14
CA GLY A 43 -3.30 -16.14 3.86
C GLY A 43 -4.52 -15.24 3.59
N ASP A 44 -5.12 -14.68 4.64
CA ASP A 44 -6.18 -13.68 4.50
C ASP A 44 -5.61 -12.26 4.61
N THR A 45 -6.11 -11.33 3.81
CA THR A 45 -5.71 -9.92 3.92
C THR A 45 -6.27 -9.34 5.23
N PRO A 46 -5.42 -8.88 6.15
CA PRO A 46 -5.83 -8.38 7.46
C PRO A 46 -6.84 -7.24 7.39
N ASP A 47 -7.58 -7.10 8.49
CA ASP A 47 -8.48 -5.97 8.70
C ASP A 47 -7.68 -4.64 8.60
N PRO A 48 -8.09 -3.68 7.75
CA PRO A 48 -7.50 -2.34 7.72
C PRO A 48 -7.36 -1.68 9.09
N GLU A 49 -8.27 -1.94 10.03
CA GLU A 49 -8.22 -1.39 11.38
C GLU A 49 -7.05 -1.96 12.21
N SER A 50 -6.52 -3.12 11.82
CA SER A 50 -5.34 -3.73 12.46
C SER A 50 -4.01 -3.10 12.02
N VAL A 51 -4.02 -2.22 11.01
CA VAL A 51 -2.80 -1.60 10.51
C VAL A 51 -2.42 -0.40 11.37
N ASP A 52 -1.41 -0.61 12.21
CA ASP A 52 -0.81 0.43 13.04
C ASP A 52 0.59 0.86 12.55
N LYS A 53 1.23 1.76 13.31
CA LYS A 53 2.59 2.23 13.00
C LYS A 53 3.64 1.12 13.07
N SER A 54 3.41 0.07 13.86
CA SER A 54 4.31 -1.07 13.97
C SER A 54 4.27 -1.90 12.68
N VAL A 55 3.08 -2.20 12.18
CA VAL A 55 2.87 -2.91 10.91
C VAL A 55 3.51 -2.15 9.73
N VAL A 56 3.31 -0.83 9.66
CA VAL A 56 3.95 -0.03 8.60
C VAL A 56 5.48 -0.06 8.70
N ARG A 57 6.04 -0.03 9.92
CA ARG A 57 7.49 -0.13 10.11
C ARG A 57 8.01 -1.51 9.70
N ALA A 58 7.31 -2.59 10.06
CA ALA A 58 7.65 -3.96 9.67
C ALA A 58 7.68 -4.10 8.14
N PHE A 59 6.70 -3.51 7.44
CA PHE A 59 6.68 -3.46 5.98
C PHE A 59 7.92 -2.76 5.40
N LEU A 60 8.33 -1.60 5.93
CA LEU A 60 9.54 -0.92 5.46
C LEU A 60 10.81 -1.75 5.67
N HIS A 61 10.91 -2.47 6.79
CA HIS A 61 12.01 -3.40 7.03
C HIS A 61 12.00 -4.57 6.06
N HIS A 62 10.83 -5.16 5.78
CA HIS A 62 10.67 -6.20 4.76
C HIS A 62 11.14 -5.71 3.39
N LEU A 63 10.67 -4.53 2.94
CA LEU A 63 11.10 -3.97 1.66
C LEU A 63 12.62 -3.73 1.58
N HIS A 64 13.24 -3.32 2.69
CA HIS A 64 14.69 -3.16 2.77
C HIS A 64 15.41 -4.51 2.68
N ARG A 65 14.89 -5.56 3.34
CA ARG A 65 15.46 -6.92 3.30
C ARG A 65 15.36 -7.55 1.91
N GLU A 66 14.27 -7.29 1.19
CA GLU A 66 14.08 -7.70 -0.22
C GLU A 66 14.97 -6.92 -1.21
N GLY A 67 15.76 -5.94 -0.74
CA GLY A 67 16.71 -5.21 -1.58
C GLY A 67 16.08 -4.16 -2.49
N PHE A 68 14.84 -3.73 -2.23
CA PHE A 68 14.22 -2.67 -3.02
C PHE A 68 14.98 -1.34 -2.88
N SER A 69 15.06 -0.59 -3.97
CA SER A 69 15.70 0.73 -3.97
C SER A 69 15.03 1.69 -2.98
N ARG A 70 15.80 2.62 -2.40
CA ARG A 70 15.27 3.69 -1.53
C ARG A 70 14.10 4.46 -2.16
N ARG A 71 14.17 4.69 -3.48
CA ARG A 71 13.11 5.35 -4.24
C ARG A 71 11.81 4.53 -4.25
N THR A 72 11.92 3.21 -4.45
CA THR A 72 10.78 2.30 -4.42
C THR A 72 10.15 2.25 -3.02
N ILE A 73 10.98 2.16 -1.98
CA ILE A 73 10.52 2.14 -0.58
C ILE A 73 9.77 3.44 -0.25
N ALA A 74 10.34 4.60 -0.57
CA ALA A 74 9.70 5.89 -0.32
C ALA A 74 8.36 6.03 -1.05
N ARG A 75 8.29 5.56 -2.31
CA ARG A 75 7.05 5.59 -3.12
C ARG A 75 5.97 4.70 -2.49
N ARG A 76 6.31 3.46 -2.12
CA ARG A 76 5.37 2.53 -1.45
C ARG A 76 4.90 3.06 -0.10
N PHE A 77 5.81 3.63 0.69
CA PHE A 77 5.46 4.27 1.97
C PHE A 77 4.47 5.43 1.78
N ALA A 78 4.71 6.29 0.79
CA ALA A 78 3.81 7.39 0.49
C ALA A 78 2.41 6.89 0.07
N ALA A 79 2.34 5.82 -0.74
CA ALA A 79 1.06 5.21 -1.13
C ALA A 79 0.30 4.67 0.09
N VAL A 80 0.96 3.91 0.97
CA VAL A 80 0.37 3.41 2.22
C VAL A 80 -0.10 4.56 3.09
N ARG A 81 0.72 5.60 3.28
CA ARG A 81 0.34 6.75 4.11
C ARG A 81 -0.90 7.48 3.55
N SER A 82 -0.97 7.67 2.24
CA SER A 82 -2.11 8.32 1.59
C SER A 82 -3.39 7.48 1.68
N PHE A 83 -3.27 6.15 1.72
CA PHE A 83 -4.43 5.25 1.81
C PHE A 83 -5.08 5.25 3.21
N PHE A 84 -4.28 5.46 4.26
CA PHE A 84 -4.75 5.51 5.66
C PHE A 84 -5.00 6.95 6.18
N HIS A 85 -4.98 7.94 5.30
CA HIS A 85 -5.23 9.36 5.60
C HIS A 85 -6.57 9.81 5.02
#